data_AF-A0A6B3EIV7-F1
#
_entry.id   AF-A0A6B3EIV7-F1
#
_cell.length_a   1.000
_cell.length_b   1.000
_cell.length_c   1.000
_cell.angle_alpha   90.00
_cell.angle_beta   90.00
_cell.angle_gamma   90.00
#
_symmetry.space_group_name_H-M   'P 1'
#
loop_
_entity.id
_entity.type
_entity.pdbx_description
1 polymer ?
#
loop_
_entity_poly.entity_id
_entity_poly.type
_entity_poly.pdbx_seq_one_letter_code
_entity_poly.pdbx_strand_id
1 'polypeptide(L)'
;VNWEFFDNQTPESAIRLVDDLRAGREVEPTRGAPLCTFKETARILAGFPDQREGAVAASGGAGPASLVGLRYAKGENPQARVVHPRPVSAQPE
;
A
#
# COMPACT_ATOMS: atom_id res chain seq x y z
N VAL A 1 -7.52 -0.94 2.22
CA VAL A 1 -8.96 -1.31 2.28
C VAL A 1 -9.34 -1.80 0.89
N ASN A 2 -10.16 -2.86 0.74
CA ASN A 2 -10.32 -3.63 -0.51
C ASN A 2 -9.01 -4.21 -1.08
N TRP A 3 -8.19 -4.85 -0.23
CA TRP A 3 -6.80 -5.26 -0.56
C TRP A 3 -5.82 -4.14 -0.91
N GLU A 4 -6.24 -2.87 -0.83
CA GLU A 4 -5.36 -1.75 -1.11
C GLU A 4 -4.54 -1.29 0.10
N PHE A 5 -3.39 -0.67 -0.17
CA PHE A 5 -2.42 -0.26 0.83
C PHE A 5 -2.50 1.24 1.15
N PHE A 6 -2.50 1.54 2.44
CA PHE A 6 -2.36 2.88 2.99
C PHE A 6 -1.02 2.89 3.73
N ASP A 7 -0.02 3.54 3.16
CA ASP A 7 1.35 3.48 3.69
C ASP A 7 1.57 4.52 4.78
N ASN A 8 2.65 4.35 5.56
CA ASN A 8 3.10 5.28 6.60
C ASN A 8 2.01 5.65 7.63
N GLN A 9 1.10 4.72 7.95
CA GLN A 9 0.03 4.96 8.92
C GLN A 9 0.55 5.01 10.35
N THR A 10 0.06 5.98 11.11
CA THR A 10 0.07 5.99 12.58
C THR A 10 -1.27 5.46 13.12
N PRO A 11 -1.36 5.09 14.41
CA PRO A 11 -2.62 4.72 15.04
C PRO A 11 -3.73 5.77 14.84
N GLU A 12 -3.40 7.05 14.98
CA GLU A 12 -4.35 8.17 14.82
C GLU A 12 -4.86 8.27 13.38
N SER A 13 -3.98 8.10 12.39
CA SER A 13 -4.39 8.10 10.98
C SER A 13 -5.26 6.91 10.61
N ALA A 14 -5.01 5.73 11.20
CA ALA A 14 -5.80 4.53 10.97
C ALA A 14 -7.22 4.68 11.56
N ILE A 15 -7.35 5.28 12.75
CA ILE A 15 -8.66 5.60 13.34
C ILE A 15 -9.42 6.55 12.41
N ARG A 16 -8.78 7.64 11.97
CA ARG A 16 -9.40 8.60 11.05
C ARG A 16 -9.88 7.95 9.75
N LEU A 17 -9.07 7.06 9.16
CA LEU A 17 -9.45 6.29 7.98
C LEU A 17 -10.76 5.52 8.21
N VAL A 18 -10.90 4.85 9.36
CA VAL A 18 -12.11 4.10 9.70
C VAL A 18 -13.31 5.03 9.92
N ASP A 19 -13.11 6.16 10.60
CA ASP A 19 -14.17 7.15 10.84
C ASP A 19 -14.66 7.79 9.53
N ASP A 20 -13.76 8.07 8.60
CA ASP A 20 -14.06 8.57 7.26
C ASP A 20 -14.93 7.56 6.50
N LEU A 21 -14.51 6.29 6.47
CA LEU A 21 -15.26 5.21 5.83
C LEU A 21 -16.66 5.03 6.44
N ARG A 22 -16.78 5.08 7.78
CA ARG A 22 -18.08 4.97 8.47
C ARG A 22 -19.00 6.14 8.20
N ALA A 23 -18.44 7.33 7.98
CA ALA A 23 -19.18 8.53 7.60
C ALA A 23 -19.50 8.59 6.10
N GLY A 24 -19.12 7.58 5.32
CA GLY A 24 -19.33 7.56 3.87
C GLY A 24 -18.45 8.55 3.11
N ARG A 25 -17.35 9.03 3.71
CA ARG A 25 -16.37 9.86 3.02
C ARG A 25 -15.51 8.99 2.10
N GLU A 26 -15.18 9.56 0.95
CA GLU A 26 -14.24 8.96 0.02
C GLU A 26 -12.82 9.04 0.57
N VAL A 27 -12.09 7.92 0.47
CA VAL A 27 -10.69 7.81 0.92
C VAL A 27 -9.87 7.11 -0.14
N GLU A 28 -8.68 7.64 -0.41
CA GLU A 28 -7.80 7.16 -1.47
C GLU A 28 -6.61 6.38 -0.88
N PRO A 29 -6.31 5.18 -1.39
CA PRO A 29 -5.14 4.43 -0.96
C PRO A 29 -3.84 5.07 -1.47
N THR A 30 -2.73 4.76 -0.79
CA THR A 30 -1.39 5.16 -1.27
C THR A 30 -0.96 4.31 -2.46
N ARG A 31 -1.33 3.03 -2.46
CA ARG A 31 -1.10 2.10 -3.56
C ARG A 31 -2.35 1.25 -3.72
N GLY A 32 -2.88 1.23 -4.93
CA GLY A 32 -4.10 0.48 -5.21
C GLY A 32 -5.13 1.23 -6.03
N ALA A 33 -6.20 0.53 -6.38
CA ALA A 33 -7.37 1.14 -6.98
C ALA A 33 -8.16 1.98 -5.98
N PRO A 34 -8.91 3.00 -6.44
CA PRO A 34 -9.93 3.64 -5.62
C PRO A 34 -10.83 2.59 -4.97
N LEU A 35 -11.25 2.85 -3.74
CA LEU A 35 -12.10 1.92 -3.02
C LEU A 35 -13.45 1.75 -3.74
N CYS A 36 -14.06 0.60 -3.53
CA CYS A 36 -15.40 0.29 -4.02
C CYS A 36 -16.27 -0.31 -2.93
N THR A 37 -17.55 -0.42 -3.22
CA THR A 37 -18.50 -1.08 -2.34
C THR A 37 -18.19 -2.57 -2.20
N PHE A 38 -18.68 -3.16 -1.12
CA PHE A 38 -18.59 -4.61 -0.92
C PHE A 38 -19.19 -5.41 -2.09
N LYS A 39 -20.28 -4.92 -2.69
CA LYS A 39 -20.94 -5.56 -3.84
C LYS A 39 -20.03 -5.63 -5.06
N GLU A 40 -19.29 -4.57 -5.33
CA GLU A 40 -18.34 -4.50 -6.45
C GLU A 40 -17.13 -5.39 -6.17
N THR A 41 -16.51 -5.25 -4.99
CA THR A 41 -15.40 -6.12 -4.55
C THR A 41 -15.78 -7.60 -4.64
N ALA A 42 -16.96 -8.00 -4.17
CA ALA A 42 -17.40 -9.40 -4.23
C ALA A 42 -17.44 -9.96 -5.66
N ARG A 43 -17.82 -9.14 -6.64
CA ARG A 43 -17.82 -9.52 -8.06
C ARG A 43 -16.40 -9.72 -8.59
N ILE A 44 -15.50 -8.81 -8.26
CA ILE A 44 -14.08 -8.89 -8.64
C ILE A 44 -13.45 -10.16 -8.07
N LEU A 45 -13.72 -10.47 -6.80
CA LEU A 45 -13.23 -11.70 -6.15
C LEU A 45 -13.82 -12.99 -6.71
N ALA A 46 -15.02 -12.93 -7.28
CA ALA A 46 -15.61 -14.03 -8.02
C ALA A 46 -14.99 -14.23 -9.42
N GLY A 47 -13.97 -13.43 -9.79
CA GLY A 47 -13.25 -13.54 -11.06
C GLY A 47 -13.86 -12.72 -12.19
N PHE A 48 -14.88 -11.90 -11.91
CA PHE A 48 -15.38 -10.97 -12.92
C PHE A 48 -14.40 -9.80 -13.10
N PRO A 49 -14.23 -9.30 -14.35
CA PRO A 49 -13.31 -8.20 -14.60
C PRO A 49 -13.75 -6.92 -13.86
N ASP A 50 -12.78 -6.20 -13.31
CA ASP A 50 -13.02 -4.87 -12.77
C ASP A 50 -13.17 -3.87 -13.93
N GLN A 51 -14.39 -3.38 -14.14
CA GLN A 51 -14.74 -2.46 -15.23
C GLN A 51 -14.57 -0.99 -14.83
N ARG A 52 -14.18 -0.70 -13.59
CA ARG A 52 -14.00 0.66 -13.11
C ARG A 52 -12.77 1.28 -13.79
N GLU A 53 -12.94 2.50 -14.29
CA GLU A 53 -11.89 3.20 -15.01
C GLU A 53 -10.62 3.33 -14.14
N GLY A 54 -9.46 3.00 -14.73
CA GLY A 54 -8.18 3.11 -14.04
C GLY A 54 -7.92 2.03 -12.97
N ALA A 55 -8.91 1.24 -12.52
CA ALA A 55 -8.74 0.31 -11.40
C ALA A 55 -7.63 -0.74 -11.63
N VAL A 56 -7.54 -1.29 -12.85
CA VAL A 56 -6.48 -2.25 -13.22
C VAL A 56 -5.09 -1.61 -13.25
N ALA A 57 -5.00 -0.31 -13.59
CA ALA A 57 -3.73 0.41 -13.67
C ALA A 57 -3.34 1.08 -12.33
N ALA A 58 -4.30 1.25 -11.42
CA ALA A 58 -4.16 2.06 -10.22
C ALA A 58 -3.27 1.43 -9.14
N SER A 59 -3.05 0.11 -9.17
CA SER A 59 -1.98 -0.51 -8.37
C SER A 59 -0.59 0.06 -8.69
N GLY A 60 -0.45 0.74 -9.83
CA GLY A 60 0.81 1.25 -10.34
C GLY A 60 1.78 0.11 -10.69
N GLY A 61 2.97 0.49 -11.14
CA GLY A 61 4.10 -0.42 -11.17
C GLY A 61 4.70 -0.65 -9.78
N ALA A 62 5.71 -1.50 -9.69
CA ALA A 62 6.46 -1.72 -8.46
C ALA A 62 6.97 -0.38 -7.87
N GLY A 63 6.78 -0.16 -6.56
CA GLY A 63 7.20 1.08 -5.88
C GLY A 63 8.72 1.21 -5.71
N PRO A 64 9.24 2.37 -5.25
CA PRO A 64 10.69 2.62 -5.14
C PRO A 64 11.45 1.57 -4.34
N ALA A 65 10.89 1.07 -3.25
CA ALA A 65 11.50 0.02 -2.42
C ALA A 65 11.61 -1.32 -3.18
N SER A 66 10.58 -1.69 -3.94
CA SER A 66 10.57 -2.90 -4.77
C SER A 66 11.53 -2.79 -5.96
N LEU A 67 11.70 -1.59 -6.51
CA LEU A 67 12.58 -1.33 -7.65
C LEU A 67 14.06 -1.22 -7.28
N VAL A 68 14.42 -1.05 -6.01
CA VAL A 68 15.81 -0.76 -5.62
C VAL A 68 16.78 -1.84 -6.07
N GLY A 69 16.39 -3.12 -5.93
CA GLY A 69 17.21 -4.26 -6.37
C GLY A 69 17.36 -4.33 -7.90
N LEU A 70 16.29 -4.03 -8.64
CA LEU A 70 16.34 -3.96 -10.11
C LEU A 70 17.28 -2.85 -10.59
N ARG A 71 17.26 -1.68 -9.92
CA ARG A 71 18.15 -0.55 -10.24
C ARG A 71 19.62 -0.90 -9.99
N TYR A 72 19.92 -1.56 -8.87
CA TYR A 72 21.27 -2.08 -8.61
C TYR A 72 21.73 -3.07 -9.68
N ALA A 73 20.89 -4.02 -10.09
CA ALA A 73 21.23 -4.98 -11.14
C ALA A 73 21.52 -4.31 -12.50
N LYS A 74 20.91 -3.15 -12.76
CA LYS A 74 21.14 -2.32 -13.95
C LYS A 74 22.36 -1.39 -13.83
N GLY A 75 23.08 -1.40 -12.71
CA GLY A 75 24.25 -0.55 -12.48
C GLY A 75 23.92 0.89 -12.08
N GLU A 76 22.66 1.17 -11.73
CA GLU A 76 22.28 2.45 -11.14
C GLU A 76 22.78 2.49 -9.68
N ASN A 77 23.19 3.67 -9.20
CA ASN A 77 23.61 3.86 -7.81
C ASN A 77 22.60 4.73 -7.05
N PRO A 78 21.41 4.19 -6.72
CA PRO A 78 20.48 4.89 -5.86
C PRO A 78 21.12 4.94 -4.46
N GLN A 79 21.39 6.14 -3.94
CA GLN A 79 21.83 6.29 -2.54
C GLN A 79 20.68 5.89 -1.60
N ALA A 80 20.50 4.59 -1.38
CA ALA A 80 19.67 4.08 -0.32
C ALA A 80 20.46 4.23 0.97
N ARG A 81 20.04 5.14 1.86
CA ARG A 81 20.46 5.10 3.27
C ARG A 81 19.97 3.76 3.83
N VAL A 82 20.81 2.73 3.75
CA VAL A 82 20.56 1.46 4.43
C VAL A 82 20.57 1.78 5.91
N VAL A 83 19.39 1.81 6.52
CA VAL A 83 19.27 1.98 7.97
C VAL A 83 19.76 0.68 8.60
N HIS A 84 20.81 0.76 9.42
CA HIS A 84 21.35 -0.42 10.10
C HIS A 84 20.25 -1.07 10.97
N PRO A 85 20.21 -2.42 11.05
CA PRO A 85 19.31 -3.10 11.99
C PRO A 85 19.51 -2.54 13.39
N ARG A 86 18.41 -2.31 14.12
CA ARG A 86 18.47 -1.86 15.52
C ARG A 86 19.28 -2.88 16.33
N PRO A 87 20.35 -2.46 17.04
CA PRO A 87 21.13 -3.41 17.84
C PRO A 87 20.22 -4.02 18.91
N VAL A 88 20.28 -5.35 19.04
CA VAL A 88 19.62 -6.08 20.11
C VAL A 88 20.37 -5.76 21.41
N SER A 89 19.72 -5.06 22.33
CA SER A 89 20.25 -4.87 23.68
C SER A 89 20.25 -6.21 24.40
N ALA A 90 21.44 -6.77 24.69
CA ALA A 90 21.57 -7.91 25.58
C ALA A 90 21.14 -7.47 27.01
N GLN A 91 20.17 -8.18 27.59
CA GLN A 91 19.83 -8.00 29.00
C GLN A 91 20.89 -8.71 29.87
N PRO A 92 21.37 -8.08 30.95
CA PRO A 92 22.26 -8.74 31.90
C PRO A 92 21.50 -9.74 32.79
N GLU A 93 22.19 -10.81 33.20
CA GLU A 93 21.75 -11.87 34.14
C GLU A 93 21.41 -11.34 35.54
#